data_AF-A0A951D149-F1
#
_entry.id   AF-A0A951D149-F1
#
_cell.length_a   1.000
_cell.length_b   1.000
_cell.length_c   1.000
_cell.angle_alpha   90.00
_cell.angle_beta   90.00
_cell.angle_gamma   90.00
#
_symmetry.space_group_name_H-M   'P 1'
#
loop_
_entity.id
_entity.type
_entity.pdbx_description
1 polymer ?
#
loop_
_entity_poly.entity_id
_entity_poly.type
_entity_poly.pdbx_seq_one_letter_code
_entity_poly.pdbx_strand_id
1 'polypeptide(L)' 'MSEQRCIYPGCERPAVPPHPLGGPQPSFCDLEEHNALTAYQERRRLAREAAASETNEEDE' A
#
# COMPACT_ATOMS: atom_id res chain seq x y z
N MET A 1 -7.64 -6.56 19.87
CA MET A 1 -7.00 -5.42 19.19
C MET A 1 -6.92 -5.79 17.73
N SER A 2 -7.55 -5.03 16.83
CA SER A 2 -7.49 -5.33 15.39
C SER A 2 -6.19 -4.75 14.85
N GLU A 3 -5.23 -5.60 14.54
CA GLU A 3 -3.96 -5.17 13.92
C GLU A 3 -4.27 -4.60 12.53
N GLN A 4 -4.01 -3.31 12.36
CA GLN A 4 -4.14 -2.69 11.05
C GLN A 4 -3.08 -3.26 10.12
N ARG A 5 -3.47 -3.63 8.90
CA ARG A 5 -2.52 -4.09 7.87
C ARG A 5 -1.79 -2.92 7.21
N CYS A 6 -0.57 -3.18 6.76
CA CYS A 6 0.21 -2.24 5.98
C CYS A 6 -0.59 -1.81 4.73
N ILE A 7 -0.69 -0.51 4.49
CA ILE A 7 -1.45 0.04 3.36
C ILE A 7 -0.65 0.10 2.04
N TYR A 8 0.57 -0.45 2.02
CA TYR A 8 1.37 -0.53 0.80
C TYR A 8 0.72 -1.51 -0.18
N PRO A 9 0.54 -1.16 -1.47
CA PRO A 9 -0.14 -2.03 -2.43
C PRO A 9 0.51 -3.41 -2.51
N GLY A 10 -0.29 -4.48 -2.35
CA GLY A 10 0.20 -5.85 -2.39
C GLY A 10 0.93 -6.34 -1.12
N CYS A 11 1.06 -5.51 -0.08
CA CYS A 11 1.63 -5.95 1.19
C CYS A 11 0.55 -6.52 2.12
N GLU A 12 0.80 -7.70 2.68
CA GLU A 12 -0.12 -8.35 3.64
C GLU A 12 0.36 -8.29 5.09
N ARG A 13 1.54 -7.70 5.34
CA ARG A 13 2.15 -7.62 6.67
C ARG A 13 1.35 -6.67 7.58
N PRO A 14 1.33 -6.92 8.91
CA PRO A 14 0.75 -5.96 9.85
C PRO A 14 1.53 -4.64 9.81
N ALA A 15 0.82 -3.53 10.03
CA ALA A 15 1.46 -2.25 10.30
C ALA A 15 2.22 -2.32 11.63
N VAL A 16 3.20 -1.43 11.80
CA VAL A 16 3.97 -1.35 13.04
C VAL A 16 2.99 -1.12 14.21
N PRO A 17 3.12 -1.88 15.32
CA PRO A 17 2.25 -1.69 16.47
C PRO A 17 2.35 -0.26 17.00
N PRO A 18 1.28 0.24 17.64
CA PRO A 18 1.30 1.57 18.21
C PRO A 18 2.33 1.62 19.35
N HIS A 19 2.94 2.79 19.55
CA HIS A 19 3.94 2.96 20.60
C HIS A 19 3.31 2.75 21.99
N PRO A 20 4.00 2.07 22.95
CA PRO A 20 3.42 1.76 24.27
C PRO A 20 3.01 2.99 25.09
N LEU A 21 3.67 4.13 24.86
CA LEU A 21 3.37 5.40 25.52
C LEU A 21 2.21 6.19 24.86
N GLY A 22 1.54 5.57 23.88
CA GLY A 22 0.50 6.22 23.09
C GLY A 22 1.03 6.92 21.84
N GLY A 23 0.10 7.35 21.00
CA GLY A 23 0.37 7.94 19.68
C GLY A 23 -0.59 7.40 18.62
N PRO A 24 -0.65 8.01 17.44
CA PRO A 24 -1.44 7.49 16.35
C PRO A 24 -0.88 6.13 15.88
N GLN A 25 -1.79 5.24 15.47
CA GLN A 25 -1.45 3.96 14.85
C GLN A 25 -0.70 4.21 13.52
N PRO A 26 0.51 3.67 13.34
CA PRO A 26 1.18 3.69 12.04
C PRO A 26 0.40 2.93 10.97
N SER A 27 0.43 3.42 9.73
CA SER A 27 -0.25 2.78 8.58
C SER A 27 0.63 1.78 7.80
N PHE A 28 1.93 1.73 8.09
CA PHE A 28 2.90 0.93 7.34
C PHE A 28 3.61 -0.06 8.25
N CYS A 29 4.15 -1.14 7.67
CA CYS A 29 5.02 -2.08 8.37
C CYS A 29 6.42 -1.50 8.59
N ASP A 30 7.32 -2.29 9.16
CA ASP A 30 8.70 -1.92 9.51
C ASP A 30 9.68 -1.83 8.32
N LEU A 31 9.21 -2.01 7.08
CA LEU A 31 10.04 -1.83 5.87
C LEU A 31 10.17 -0.34 5.56
N GLU A 32 11.40 0.13 5.41
CA GLU A 32 11.71 1.53 5.06
C GLU A 32 11.10 1.96 3.71
N GLU A 33 11.06 1.01 2.77
CA GLU A 33 10.45 1.19 1.45
C GLU A 33 8.94 1.34 1.50
N HIS A 34 8.27 0.94 2.59
CA HIS A 34 6.83 1.02 2.74
C HIS A 34 6.46 2.30 3.48
N ASN A 35 6.30 3.38 2.71
CA ASN A 35 5.93 4.69 3.23
C ASN A 35 4.92 5.37 2.30
N ALA A 36 4.47 6.56 2.68
CA ALA A 36 3.42 7.27 1.95
C ALA A 36 3.82 7.63 0.52
N LEU A 37 5.08 8.03 0.31
CA LEU A 37 5.59 8.47 -0.98
C LEU A 37 5.68 7.29 -1.96
N THR A 38 6.34 6.21 -1.56
CA THR A 38 6.52 5.02 -2.40
C THR A 38 5.19 4.31 -2.66
N ALA A 39 4.31 4.21 -1.66
CA ALA A 39 2.98 3.64 -1.84
C ALA A 39 2.14 4.44 -2.85
N TYR A 40 2.26 5.76 -2.88
CA TYR A 40 1.61 6.59 -3.89
C TYR A 40 2.18 6.35 -5.29
N GLN A 41 3.51 6.31 -5.42
CA GLN A 41 4.17 6.01 -6.70
C GLN A 41 3.76 4.64 -7.24
N GLU A 42 3.67 3.64 -6.36
CA GLU A 42 3.29 2.28 -6.71
C GLU A 42 1.82 2.20 -7.14
N ARG A 43 0.89 2.84 -6.40
CA ARG A 43 -0.50 2.95 -6.85
C ARG A 43 -0.62 3.61 -8.23
N ARG A 44 0.20 4.63 -8.51
CA ARG A 44 0.24 5.29 -9.82
C ARG A 44 0.83 4.40 -10.91
N ARG A 45 1.80 3.52 -10.59
CA ARG A 45 2.33 2.52 -11.52
C ARG A 45 1.24 1.50 -11.87
N LEU A 46 0.62 0.90 -10.86
CA LEU A 46 -0.46 -0.08 -11.03
C LEU A 46 -1.65 0.49 -11.81
N ALA A 47 -2.07 1.73 -11.52
CA ALA A 47 -3.16 2.38 -12.26
C ALA A 47 -2.82 2.59 -13.75
N ARG A 48 -1.56 2.87 -14.09
CA ARG A 48 -1.13 2.98 -15.50
C ARG A 48 -1.09 1.62 -16.19
N GLU A 49 -0.67 0.59 -15.49
CA GLU A 49 -0.65 -0.79 -16.01
C GLU A 49 -2.07 -1.30 -16.25
N ALA A 50 -2.98 -1.08 -15.30
CA ALA A 50 -4.39 -1.43 -15.43
C ALA A 50 -5.04 -0.71 -16.64
N ALA A 51 -4.80 0.60 -16.78
CA ALA A 51 -5.33 1.35 -17.92
C ALA A 51 -4.78 0.85 -19.27
N ALA A 52 -3.51 0.41 -19.31
CA ALA A 52 -2.89 -0.13 -20.52
C ALA A 52 -3.37 -1.55 -20.86
N SER A 53 -3.73 -2.37 -19.86
CA SER A 53 -4.35 -3.67 -20.10
C SER A 53 -5.78 -3.54 -20.61
N GLU A 54 -6.56 -2.58 -20.09
CA GLU A 54 -7.96 -2.37 -20.48
C GLU A 54 -8.10 -1.88 -21.93
N THR A 55 -7.07 -1.25 -22.53
CA THR A 55 -7.14 -0.75 -23.92
C THR A 55 -6.92 -1.83 -24.99
N ASN A 56 -6.55 -3.06 -24.61
CA ASN A 56 -6.25 -4.14 -25.55
C ASN A 56 -7.37 -5.21 -25.66
N GLU A 57 -8.48 -5.08 -24.93
CA GLU A 57 -9.56 -6.08 -24.87
C GLU A 57 -10.87 -5.63 -25.55
N GLU A 58 -10.89 -4.50 -26.28
CA GLU A 58 -12.08 -3.96 -26.97
C GLU A 58 -12.10 -4.16 -28.51
N ASP A 59 -11.27 -5.05 -29.07
CA ASP A 59 -11.18 -5.30 -30.53
C ASP A 59 -11.33 -6.80 -30.91
N GLU A 60 -12.31 -7.51 -30.32
CA GLU A 60 -12.81 -8.82 -30.82
C GLU A 60 -14.33 -8.82 -31.09
#